data_AF-A0A2V7K173-F1
#
_entry.id   AF-A0A2V7K173-F1
#
_cell.length_a   1.000
_cell.length_b   1.000
_cell.length_c   1.000
_cell.angle_alpha   90.00
_cell.angle_beta   90.00
_cell.angle_gamma   90.00
#
_symmetry.space_group_name_H-M   'P 1'
#
loop_
_entity.id
_entity.type
_entity.pdbx_description
1 polymer ?
#
loop_
_entity_poly.entity_id
_entity_poly.type
_entity_poly.pdbx_seq_one_letter_code
_entity_poly.pdbx_strand_id
1 'polypeptide(L)'
;MAHGGRRLRARGDARRRPDGAGLRNPRHARRVAARQLRLRRPEQRGGGGRRARTSHLQPPRAVRRSGLTLLETMVALVILGLVVVGFLAVFQGSTRLARDSERWAEAVAYAEDAMEAVKLDPAELLAPAPVELRGGFERSVETRAWGGDDSVRVVTVVVTLPDGGGHMTLTRLVATR
;
A
#
# COMPACT_ATOMS: atom_id res chain seq x y z
N MET A 1 -39.76 -28.94 -46.68
CA MET A 1 -40.91 -29.33 -45.82
C MET A 1 -40.43 -29.47 -44.38
N ALA A 2 -41.21 -28.91 -43.44
CA ALA A 2 -41.17 -28.99 -41.96
C ALA A 2 -39.88 -28.50 -41.24
N HIS A 3 -39.81 -27.31 -40.61
CA HIS A 3 -40.46 -26.76 -39.40
C HIS A 3 -40.08 -27.37 -38.04
N GLY A 4 -39.58 -26.51 -37.15
CA GLY A 4 -39.60 -26.67 -35.68
C GLY A 4 -38.22 -26.46 -35.05
N GLY A 5 -37.96 -25.55 -34.11
CA GLY A 5 -38.82 -24.60 -33.40
C GLY A 5 -37.96 -23.68 -32.53
N ARG A 6 -38.34 -22.41 -32.50
CA ARG A 6 -37.85 -21.36 -31.59
C ARG A 6 -38.10 -21.74 -30.13
N ARG A 7 -37.14 -21.46 -29.24
CA ARG A 7 -37.45 -20.93 -27.90
C ARG A 7 -36.49 -19.82 -27.49
N LEU A 8 -37.07 -18.62 -27.41
CA LEU A 8 -36.60 -17.42 -26.72
C LEU A 8 -36.80 -17.57 -25.21
N ARG A 9 -35.77 -17.22 -24.42
CA ARG A 9 -35.85 -16.57 -23.10
C ARG A 9 -34.55 -15.75 -22.96
N ALA A 10 -34.53 -14.44 -23.17
CA ALA A 10 -35.11 -13.34 -22.40
C ALA A 10 -34.59 -13.20 -20.97
N ARG A 11 -33.98 -12.03 -20.72
CA ARG A 11 -34.01 -11.20 -19.50
C ARG A 11 -33.07 -11.56 -18.34
N GLY A 12 -32.13 -10.65 -18.12
CA GLY A 12 -31.31 -10.56 -16.91
C GLY A 12 -30.43 -9.32 -16.92
N ASP A 13 -31.05 -8.16 -17.13
CA ASP A 13 -30.43 -6.84 -17.09
C ASP A 13 -30.48 -6.34 -15.65
N ALA A 14 -29.32 -6.12 -15.01
CA ALA A 14 -29.22 -5.46 -13.71
C ALA A 14 -27.86 -4.77 -13.55
N ARG A 15 -27.86 -3.50 -13.97
CA ARG A 15 -26.95 -2.44 -13.54
C ARG A 15 -26.70 -2.48 -12.03
N ARG A 16 -25.44 -2.31 -11.59
CA ARG A 16 -25.10 -1.40 -10.48
C ARG A 16 -23.59 -1.14 -10.42
N ARG A 17 -23.26 0.16 -10.44
CA ARG A 17 -21.94 0.76 -10.23
C ARG A 17 -21.29 0.33 -8.91
N PRO A 18 -19.95 0.41 -8.82
CA PRO A 18 -19.23 0.54 -7.57
C PRO A 18 -19.06 2.02 -7.22
N ASP A 19 -19.57 2.45 -6.08
CA ASP A 19 -19.22 3.74 -5.46
C ASP A 19 -19.14 3.52 -3.95
N GLY A 20 -18.07 4.05 -3.35
CA GLY A 20 -18.08 4.42 -1.94
C GLY A 20 -17.23 3.57 -1.01
N ALA A 21 -15.96 3.95 -0.92
CA ALA A 21 -15.32 4.37 0.33
C ALA A 21 -15.96 3.89 1.65
N GLY A 22 -15.21 3.12 2.44
CA GLY A 22 -15.75 2.71 3.72
C GLY A 22 -14.85 1.85 4.57
N LEU A 23 -13.80 2.46 5.10
CA LEU A 23 -13.48 2.37 6.53
C LEU A 23 -13.04 1.01 7.08
N ARG A 24 -11.85 1.09 7.66
CA ARG A 24 -11.55 0.59 9.00
C ARG A 24 -11.60 -0.92 9.16
N ASN A 25 -10.40 -1.44 9.33
CA ASN A 25 -10.10 -2.55 10.19
C ASN A 25 -10.41 -2.17 11.67
N PRO A 26 -11.42 -2.78 12.31
CA PRO A 26 -11.28 -3.12 13.72
C PRO A 26 -11.86 -4.51 13.99
N ARG A 27 -11.04 -5.52 13.78
CA ARG A 27 -11.17 -6.84 14.41
C ARG A 27 -9.77 -7.18 14.92
N HIS A 28 -9.52 -7.60 16.14
CA HIS A 28 -10.30 -8.01 17.28
C HIS A 28 -9.33 -7.85 18.46
N ALA A 29 -9.69 -7.16 19.54
CA ALA A 29 -10.58 -7.70 20.57
C ALA A 29 -10.06 -9.02 21.16
N ARG A 30 -9.11 -8.90 22.09
CA ARG A 30 -8.79 -9.83 23.20
C ARG A 30 -7.80 -9.04 24.07
N ARG A 31 -8.12 -8.51 25.24
CA ARG A 31 -8.77 -9.15 26.39
C ARG A 31 -9.34 -8.07 27.34
N VAL A 32 -10.62 -8.19 27.70
CA VAL A 32 -11.10 -8.48 29.08
C VAL A 32 -10.77 -7.35 30.07
N ALA A 33 -11.64 -6.38 30.33
CA ALA A 33 -12.91 -6.48 31.08
C ALA A 33 -12.74 -7.01 32.52
N ALA A 34 -12.58 -6.09 33.47
CA ALA A 34 -13.16 -6.19 34.81
C ALA A 34 -13.21 -4.76 35.39
N ARG A 35 -14.40 -4.17 35.55
CA ARG A 35 -15.13 -4.15 36.84
C ARG A 35 -14.19 -3.66 37.95
N GLN A 36 -14.42 -2.51 38.58
CA GLN A 36 -15.66 -2.22 39.29
C GLN A 36 -15.95 -0.72 39.43
N LEU A 37 -17.20 -0.39 39.16
CA LEU A 37 -17.93 0.75 39.69
C LEU A 37 -17.92 0.71 41.24
N ARG A 38 -17.58 1.83 41.88
CA ARG A 38 -18.13 2.18 43.19
C ARG A 38 -18.58 3.64 43.19
N LEU A 39 -19.88 3.79 42.98
CA LEU A 39 -20.69 4.97 43.30
C LEU A 39 -20.96 5.01 44.81
N ARG A 40 -21.06 6.25 45.34
CA ARG A 40 -21.82 6.69 46.54
C ARG A 40 -21.29 6.19 47.90
N ARG A 41 -21.21 6.99 48.96
CA ARG A 41 -22.24 7.86 49.58
C ARG A 41 -21.57 8.80 50.65
N PRO A 42 -22.28 9.62 51.45
CA PRO A 42 -21.95 11.02 51.73
C PRO A 42 -21.58 11.29 53.20
N GLU A 43 -21.43 12.59 53.52
CA GLU A 43 -21.53 13.24 54.84
C GLU A 43 -20.77 12.64 56.03
N GLN A 44 -19.80 13.41 56.52
CA GLN A 44 -19.61 13.59 57.96
C GLN A 44 -19.17 15.02 58.25
N ARG A 45 -20.15 15.85 58.63
CA ARG A 45 -19.94 17.02 59.48
C ARG A 45 -19.64 16.53 60.89
N GLY A 46 -18.58 17.04 61.50
CA GLY A 46 -18.44 16.98 62.95
C GLY A 46 -17.01 17.10 63.46
N GLY A 47 -16.73 18.22 64.13
CA GLY A 47 -15.98 18.17 65.38
C GLY A 47 -14.48 18.46 65.32
N GLY A 48 -14.14 19.72 65.55
CA GLY A 48 -13.14 20.19 66.51
C GLY A 48 -11.91 19.32 66.81
N GLY A 49 -10.73 19.84 66.46
CA GLY A 49 -9.46 19.32 66.94
C GLY A 49 -8.29 20.25 66.64
N ARG A 50 -8.15 21.33 67.42
CA ARG A 50 -6.87 22.04 67.57
C ARG A 50 -5.78 21.03 67.98
N ARG A 51 -4.70 20.92 67.20
CA ARG A 51 -3.29 20.98 67.66
C ARG A 51 -2.31 20.61 66.54
N ALA A 52 -1.49 21.60 66.22
CA ALA A 52 -0.03 21.52 66.00
C ALA A 52 0.56 20.37 65.16
N ARG A 53 1.25 20.79 64.08
CA ARG A 53 2.50 20.27 63.46
C ARG A 53 2.34 20.30 61.95
N THR A 54 2.54 21.44 61.26
CA THR A 54 3.86 21.96 60.83
C THR A 54 4.94 20.91 60.66
N SER A 55 4.74 19.96 59.74
CA SER A 55 5.82 19.18 59.17
C SER A 55 5.24 18.37 58.02
N HIS A 56 5.57 18.79 56.80
CA HIS A 56 5.76 18.00 55.57
C HIS A 56 5.62 18.94 54.36
N LEU A 57 6.27 20.12 54.45
CA LEU A 57 6.83 20.73 53.26
C LEU A 57 7.87 19.73 52.77
N GLN A 58 7.48 18.91 51.80
CA GLN A 58 8.42 18.11 51.03
C GLN A 58 9.48 19.10 50.54
N PRO A 59 10.75 18.95 50.94
CA PRO A 59 11.78 19.86 50.47
C PRO A 59 11.70 19.83 48.93
N PRO A 60 11.71 20.99 48.25
CA PRO A 60 11.79 20.98 46.80
C PRO A 60 12.98 20.10 46.46
N ARG A 61 12.74 18.99 45.77
CA ARG A 61 13.81 18.12 45.29
C ARG A 61 14.80 19.07 44.65
N ALA A 62 15.97 19.21 45.28
CA ALA A 62 17.04 19.99 44.72
C ALA A 62 17.33 19.33 43.38
N VAL A 63 16.76 19.89 42.31
CA VAL A 63 17.13 19.59 40.95
C VAL A 63 18.59 19.91 40.96
N ARG A 64 19.43 18.88 41.04
CA ARG A 64 20.87 19.03 41.03
C ARG A 64 21.13 19.85 39.78
N ARG A 65 21.49 21.13 39.98
CA ARG A 65 21.96 22.01 38.91
C ARG A 65 23.37 21.53 38.58
N SER A 66 23.48 20.32 38.03
CA SER A 66 24.65 19.94 37.27
C SER A 66 24.63 20.87 36.07
N GLY A 67 25.49 21.89 36.09
CA GLY A 67 25.64 22.77 34.95
C GLY A 67 25.90 21.92 33.72
N LEU A 68 25.04 22.06 32.70
CA LEU A 68 25.26 21.50 31.36
C LEU A 68 26.71 21.79 31.00
N THR A 69 27.52 20.74 30.97
CA THR A 69 28.94 20.95 30.66
C THR A 69 29.01 21.35 29.18
N LEU A 70 29.90 22.28 28.83
CA LEU A 70 30.11 22.65 27.42
C LEU A 70 30.43 21.42 26.56
N LEU A 71 31.09 20.43 27.16
CA LEU A 71 31.36 19.14 26.53
C LEU A 71 30.09 18.32 26.27
N GLU A 72 29.12 18.33 27.18
CA GLU A 72 27.84 17.64 27.01
C GLU A 72 27.03 18.20 25.84
N THR A 73 26.97 19.54 25.70
CA THR A 73 26.28 20.15 24.57
C THR A 73 27.02 19.88 23.26
N MET A 74 28.35 19.91 23.25
CA MET A 74 29.13 19.53 22.06
C MET A 74 28.85 18.08 21.64
N VAL A 75 28.88 17.14 22.58
CA VAL A 75 28.61 15.72 22.29
C VAL A 75 27.16 15.53 21.82
N ALA A 76 26.19 16.20 22.45
CA ALA A 76 24.79 16.14 22.03
C ALA A 76 24.61 16.66 20.60
N LEU A 77 25.27 17.76 20.23
CA LEU A 77 25.23 18.31 18.86
C LEU A 77 25.88 17.37 17.85
N VAL A 78 26.98 16.70 18.21
CA VAL A 78 27.62 15.69 17.35
C VAL A 78 26.68 14.51 17.12
N ILE A 79 26.10 13.95 18.19
CA ILE A 79 25.14 12.84 18.08
C ILE A 79 23.94 13.27 17.23
N LEU A 80 23.39 14.47 17.48
CA LEU A 80 22.28 15.00 16.71
C LEU A 80 22.63 15.12 15.21
N GLY A 81 23.82 15.63 14.89
CA GLY A 81 24.30 15.72 13.51
C GLY A 81 24.37 14.35 12.83
N LEU A 82 24.92 13.35 13.50
CA LEU A 82 24.99 11.98 12.98
C LEU A 82 23.60 11.37 12.74
N VAL A 83 22.67 11.59 13.66
CA VAL A 83 21.28 11.12 13.51
C VAL A 83 20.60 11.77 12.30
N VAL A 84 20.77 13.08 12.11
CA VAL A 84 20.20 13.80 10.96
C VAL A 84 20.76 13.27 9.63
N VAL A 85 22.08 13.05 9.56
CA VAL A 85 22.71 12.48 8.36
C VAL A 85 22.19 11.07 8.08
N GLY A 86 22.09 10.23 9.12
CA GLY A 86 21.52 8.88 8.99
C GLY A 86 20.07 8.90 8.49
N PHE A 87 19.24 9.80 9.02
CA PHE A 87 17.86 9.96 8.58
C PHE A 87 17.76 10.41 7.12
N LEU A 88 18.62 11.34 6.69
CA LEU A 88 18.62 11.82 5.31
C LEU A 88 18.98 10.70 4.31
N ALA A 89 19.93 9.84 4.66
CA ALA A 89 20.29 8.68 3.83
C ALA A 89 19.11 7.70 3.68
N VAL A 90 18.39 7.41 4.76
CA VAL A 90 17.19 6.57 4.72
C VAL A 90 16.10 7.20 3.86
N PHE A 91 15.85 8.50 4.03
CA PHE A 91 14.85 9.24 3.25
C PHE A 91 15.17 9.23 1.74
N GLN A 92 16.44 9.45 1.38
CA GLN A 92 16.89 9.34 -0.01
C GLN A 92 16.68 7.93 -0.56
N GLY A 93 16.98 6.89 0.23
CA GLY A 93 16.69 5.50 -0.15
C GLY A 93 15.20 5.25 -0.38
N SER A 94 14.33 5.71 0.52
CA SER A 94 12.88 5.55 0.41
C SER A 94 12.30 6.27 -0.82
N THR A 95 12.76 7.48 -1.12
CA THR A 95 12.30 8.22 -2.31
C THR A 95 12.71 7.55 -3.61
N ARG A 96 13.92 6.97 -3.68
CA ARG A 96 14.35 6.18 -4.83
C ARG A 96 13.49 4.93 -5.00
N LEU A 97 13.27 4.19 -3.92
CA LEU A 97 12.45 2.98 -3.94
C LEU A 97 10.99 3.26 -4.36
N ALA A 98 10.43 4.38 -3.92
CA ALA A 98 9.09 4.81 -4.31
C ALA A 98 8.99 5.07 -5.82
N ARG A 99 9.97 5.79 -6.40
CA ARG A 99 10.03 6.03 -7.85
C ARG A 99 10.22 4.75 -8.65
N ASP A 100 11.06 3.83 -8.18
CA ASP A 100 11.27 2.54 -8.83
C ASP A 100 9.97 1.71 -8.81
N SER A 101 9.22 1.76 -7.71
CA SER A 101 7.91 1.10 -7.59
C SER A 101 6.84 1.72 -8.49
N GLU A 102 6.83 3.05 -8.62
CA GLU A 102 5.93 3.76 -9.54
C GLU A 102 6.20 3.36 -11.00
N ARG A 103 7.47 3.33 -11.42
CA ARG A 103 7.85 2.90 -12.78
C ARG A 103 7.47 1.44 -13.05
N TRP A 104 7.63 0.57 -12.05
CA TRP A 104 7.22 -0.82 -12.17
C TRP A 104 5.71 -0.95 -12.32
N ALA A 105 4.93 -0.20 -11.52
CA ALA A 105 3.48 -0.18 -11.65
C ALA A 105 3.02 0.33 -13.03
N GLU A 106 3.71 1.32 -13.58
CA GLU A 106 3.45 1.82 -14.94
C GLU A 106 3.75 0.76 -16.01
N ALA A 107 4.88 0.03 -15.89
CA ALA A 107 5.20 -1.08 -16.78
C ALA A 107 4.13 -2.19 -16.75
N VAL A 108 3.60 -2.50 -15.56
CA VAL A 108 2.50 -3.46 -15.40
C VAL A 108 1.24 -2.96 -16.10
N ALA A 109 0.87 -1.69 -15.92
CA ALA A 109 -0.30 -1.10 -16.58
C ALA A 109 -0.16 -1.17 -18.11
N TYR A 110 1.01 -0.83 -18.67
CA TYR A 110 1.26 -0.95 -20.10
C TYR A 110 1.17 -2.39 -20.62
N ALA A 111 1.63 -3.37 -19.81
CA ALA A 111 1.51 -4.78 -20.17
C ALA A 111 0.05 -5.26 -20.15
N GLU A 112 -0.73 -4.82 -19.16
CA GLU A 112 -2.15 -5.14 -19.04
C GLU A 112 -2.98 -4.52 -20.17
N ASP A 113 -2.73 -3.25 -20.50
CA ASP A 113 -3.39 -2.54 -21.61
C ASP A 113 -3.12 -3.26 -22.95
N ALA A 114 -1.88 -3.70 -23.17
CA ALA A 114 -1.52 -4.48 -24.36
C ALA A 114 -2.24 -5.83 -24.41
N MET A 115 -2.31 -6.52 -23.27
CA MET A 115 -3.04 -7.77 -23.15
C MET A 115 -4.55 -7.58 -23.35
N GLU A 116 -5.10 -6.41 -23.03
CA GLU A 116 -6.49 -6.05 -23.33
C GLU A 116 -6.68 -5.77 -24.82
N ALA A 117 -5.80 -4.98 -25.42
CA ALA A 117 -5.83 -4.67 -26.86
C ALA A 117 -5.80 -5.94 -27.73
N VAL A 118 -4.90 -6.88 -27.40
CA VAL A 118 -4.83 -8.20 -28.06
C VAL A 118 -6.13 -9.01 -27.97
N LYS A 119 -6.91 -8.87 -26.89
CA LYS A 119 -8.21 -9.56 -26.77
C LYS A 119 -9.29 -8.89 -27.62
N LEU A 120 -9.19 -7.58 -27.80
CA LEU A 120 -10.15 -6.80 -28.58
C LEU A 120 -9.89 -6.95 -30.08
N ASP A 121 -8.63 -6.95 -30.48
CA ASP A 121 -8.20 -7.16 -31.86
C ASP A 121 -7.06 -8.18 -31.94
N PRO A 122 -7.36 -9.45 -32.27
CA PRO A 122 -6.35 -10.48 -32.47
C PRO A 122 -5.36 -10.19 -33.60
N ALA A 123 -5.64 -9.22 -34.48
CA ALA A 123 -4.67 -8.81 -35.51
C ALA A 123 -3.43 -8.13 -34.89
N GLU A 124 -3.53 -7.57 -33.68
CA GLU A 124 -2.37 -7.03 -32.96
C GLU A 124 -1.33 -8.11 -32.62
N LEU A 125 -1.72 -9.39 -32.56
CA LEU A 125 -0.79 -10.52 -32.36
C LEU A 125 0.25 -10.64 -33.48
N LEU A 126 -0.01 -10.04 -34.64
CA LEU A 126 0.86 -10.11 -35.81
C LEU A 126 1.83 -8.92 -35.91
N ALA A 127 1.74 -7.93 -35.00
CA ALA A 127 2.64 -6.78 -34.97
C ALA A 127 3.96 -7.14 -34.26
N PRO A 128 5.07 -7.42 -34.98
CA PRO A 128 6.28 -7.97 -34.38
C PRO A 128 7.24 -6.87 -33.86
N ALA A 129 6.94 -5.60 -34.11
CA ALA A 129 7.84 -4.49 -33.81
C ALA A 129 7.64 -3.99 -32.37
N PRO A 130 8.73 -3.72 -31.63
CA PRO A 130 8.66 -2.98 -30.39
C PRO A 130 7.96 -1.63 -30.61
N VAL A 131 7.01 -1.32 -29.74
CA VAL A 131 6.28 -0.05 -29.73
C VAL A 131 6.84 0.80 -28.60
N GLU A 132 7.34 1.99 -28.95
CA GLU A 132 7.77 2.97 -27.96
C GLU A 132 6.53 3.60 -27.29
N LEU A 133 6.55 3.62 -25.96
CA LEU A 133 5.49 4.13 -25.11
C LEU A 133 5.95 5.42 -24.43
N ARG A 134 4.99 6.13 -23.84
CA ARG A 134 5.29 7.35 -23.10
C ARG A 134 6.25 7.04 -21.94
N GLY A 135 7.22 7.92 -21.73
CA GLY A 135 8.19 7.78 -20.65
C GLY A 135 9.41 6.92 -21.00
N GLY A 136 9.61 6.60 -22.28
CA GLY A 136 10.77 5.84 -22.76
C GLY A 136 10.66 4.33 -22.46
N PHE A 137 9.45 3.85 -22.19
CA PHE A 137 9.18 2.41 -22.12
C PHE A 137 9.07 1.86 -23.53
N GLU A 138 9.47 0.61 -23.70
CA GLU A 138 9.28 -0.12 -24.96
C GLU A 138 8.45 -1.36 -24.70
N ARG A 139 7.55 -1.69 -25.61
CA ARG A 139 6.69 -2.87 -25.49
C ARG A 139 6.83 -3.76 -26.71
N SER A 140 7.05 -5.05 -26.49
CA SER A 140 6.91 -6.08 -27.52
C SER A 140 5.86 -7.10 -27.13
N VAL A 141 5.22 -7.69 -28.15
CA VAL A 141 4.24 -8.77 -27.98
C VAL A 141 4.72 -9.96 -28.77
N GLU A 142 4.89 -11.08 -28.09
CA GLU A 142 5.27 -12.35 -28.68
C GLU A 142 4.12 -13.34 -28.54
N THR A 143 3.86 -14.09 -29.60
CA THR A 143 2.78 -15.07 -29.62
C THR A 143 3.30 -16.43 -30.05
N ARG A 144 2.91 -17.48 -29.33
CA ARG A 144 3.29 -18.86 -29.64
C ARG A 144 2.08 -19.78 -29.52
N ALA A 145 1.89 -20.68 -30.48
CA ALA A 145 0.85 -21.71 -30.37
C ALA A 145 1.12 -22.62 -29.16
N TRP A 146 0.08 -22.93 -28.37
CA TRP A 146 0.14 -23.91 -27.30
C TRP A 146 -0.53 -25.19 -27.78
N GLY A 147 0.26 -26.27 -27.89
CA GLY A 147 -0.31 -27.63 -27.86
C GLY A 147 -0.51 -28.29 -29.22
N GLY A 148 0.16 -27.80 -30.27
CA GLY A 148 0.14 -28.40 -31.60
C GLY A 148 -1.05 -27.96 -32.47
N ASP A 149 -2.18 -27.66 -31.84
CA ASP A 149 -3.35 -27.05 -32.49
C ASP A 149 -3.35 -25.52 -32.34
N ASP A 150 -3.81 -24.84 -33.38
CA ASP A 150 -3.79 -23.36 -33.46
C ASP A 150 -5.00 -22.71 -32.75
N SER A 151 -5.68 -23.46 -31.89
CA SER A 151 -6.89 -23.05 -31.14
C SER A 151 -6.58 -22.36 -29.81
N VAL A 152 -5.34 -22.48 -29.32
CA VAL A 152 -4.86 -21.80 -28.12
C VAL A 152 -3.48 -21.22 -28.38
N ARG A 153 -3.29 -19.95 -28.01
CA ARG A 153 -2.03 -19.24 -28.14
C ARG A 153 -1.58 -18.70 -26.78
N VAL A 154 -0.28 -18.79 -26.54
CA VAL A 154 0.42 -18.08 -25.48
C VAL A 154 0.79 -16.72 -26.00
N VAL A 155 0.30 -15.68 -25.33
CA VAL A 155 0.67 -14.30 -25.59
C VAL A 155 1.57 -13.86 -24.44
N THR A 156 2.77 -13.40 -24.80
CA THR A 156 3.76 -12.86 -23.87
C THR A 156 3.99 -11.40 -24.23
N VAL A 157 3.63 -10.50 -23.32
CA VAL A 157 3.93 -9.08 -23.44
C VAL A 157 5.16 -8.79 -22.61
N VAL A 158 6.17 -8.18 -23.23
CA VAL A 158 7.38 -7.71 -22.56
C VAL A 158 7.40 -6.19 -22.61
N VAL A 159 7.55 -5.56 -21.45
CA VAL A 159 7.70 -4.11 -21.32
C VAL A 159 9.08 -3.83 -20.75
N THR A 160 9.93 -3.18 -21.53
CA THR A 160 11.26 -2.74 -21.14
C THR A 160 11.16 -1.38 -20.46
N LEU A 161 11.77 -1.25 -19.28
CA LEU A 161 11.82 0.00 -18.53
C LEU A 161 12.89 0.93 -19.12
N PRO A 162 12.71 2.26 -19.04
CA PRO A 162 13.71 3.22 -19.49
C PRO A 162 15.04 3.06 -18.75
N ASP A 163 16.12 3.58 -19.34
CA ASP A 163 17.47 3.66 -18.77
C ASP A 163 18.07 2.31 -18.34
N GLY A 164 17.60 1.19 -18.92
CA GLY A 164 18.05 -0.15 -18.57
C GLY A 164 17.51 -0.67 -17.24
N GLY A 165 16.38 -0.13 -16.75
CA GLY A 165 15.72 -0.52 -15.50
C GLY A 165 15.16 -1.95 -15.44
N GLY A 166 15.48 -2.79 -16.41
CA GLY A 166 14.99 -4.16 -16.55
C GLY A 166 13.78 -4.26 -17.47
N HIS A 167 13.04 -5.36 -17.34
CA HIS A 167 11.82 -5.59 -18.10
C HIS A 167 10.77 -6.29 -17.22
N MET A 168 9.51 -6.03 -17.51
CA MET A 168 8.35 -6.71 -16.96
C MET A 168 7.76 -7.62 -18.03
N THR A 169 7.46 -8.87 -17.68
CA THR A 169 6.87 -9.84 -18.60
C THR A 169 5.52 -10.31 -18.08
N LEU A 170 4.50 -10.26 -18.93
CA LEU A 170 3.16 -10.76 -18.65
C LEU A 170 2.78 -11.83 -19.68
N THR A 171 2.50 -13.04 -19.22
CA THR A 171 2.15 -14.18 -20.09
C THR A 171 0.73 -14.64 -19.82
N ARG A 172 -0.05 -14.86 -20.87
CA ARG A 172 -1.43 -15.36 -20.77
C ARG A 172 -1.81 -16.27 -21.93
N LEU A 173 -2.83 -17.07 -21.70
CA LEU A 173 -3.46 -17.92 -22.71
C LEU A 173 -4.68 -17.27 -23.31
N VAL A 174 -4.75 -17.34 -24.62
CA VAL A 174 -5.85 -16.81 -25.43
C VAL A 174 -6.34 -17.93 -26.33
N ALA A 175 -7.64 -18.21 -26.28
CA ALA A 175 -8.28 -19.12 -27.21
C ALA A 175 -8.58 -18.37 -28.52
N THR A 176 -8.17 -18.93 -29.65
CA THR A 176 -8.47 -18.47 -31.00
C THR A 176 -9.75 -19.15 -31.46
N ARG A 177 -10.80 -18.37 -31.70
CA ARG A 177 -12.15 -18.87 -32.01
C ARG A 177 -12.42 -18.90 -33.51
#